data_AF-A0A3D0TPK7-F1
#
_entry.id   AF-A0A3D0TPK7-F1
#
_cell.length_a   1.000
_cell.length_b   1.000
_cell.length_c   1.000
_cell.angle_alpha   90.00
_cell.angle_beta   90.00
_cell.angle_gamma   90.00
#
_symmetry.space_group_name_H-M   'P 1'
#
loop_
_entity.id
_entity.type
_entity.pdbx_description
1 polymer ?
#
loop_
_entity_poly.entity_id
_entity_poly.type
_entity_poly.pdbx_seq_one_letter_code
_entity_poly.pdbx_strand_id
1 'polypeptide(L)'
;MVIAVTDDDDDGPATARYPVRVSVANVDEPGTATIAPASTPLSGTALAATLADPDSPAGDFAGLRWQWSSQAAGGPWQPIAGATSPSYTPTDAVGRRTLRATASYADAQGPAKTAESDPTRPVAVAPAAPTLTASAETDGTIVLDWTAPPDDGGSPITRYEYDQRTTGAFRGIWTDLGGGGAARTKTL
;
A
#
# COMPACT_ATOMS: atom_id res chain seq x y z
N MET A 1 39.92 28.86 -7.40
CA MET A 1 40.28 30.26 -7.77
C MET A 1 41.32 30.73 -6.77
N VAL A 2 42.53 31.05 -7.22
CA VAL A 2 43.62 31.52 -6.35
C VAL A 2 43.81 33.01 -6.66
N ILE A 3 43.69 33.87 -5.65
CA ILE A 3 44.05 35.29 -5.78
C ILE A 3 45.52 35.39 -5.37
N ALA A 4 46.37 35.90 -6.27
CA ALA A 4 47.75 36.24 -5.96
C ALA A 4 47.81 37.73 -5.62
N VAL A 5 48.41 38.07 -4.48
CA VAL A 5 48.85 39.43 -4.15
C VAL A 5 50.36 39.39 -4.20
N THR A 6 50.97 40.24 -5.03
CA THR A 6 52.42 40.42 -5.08
C THR A 6 52.79 41.59 -4.18
N ASP A 7 53.70 41.35 -3.25
CA ASP A 7 54.41 42.38 -2.50
C ASP A 7 55.75 42.64 -3.23
N ASP A 8 56.11 43.92 -3.43
CA ASP A 8 57.17 44.40 -4.33
C ASP A 8 58.44 44.79 -3.57
N ASP A 9 58.84 43.97 -2.58
CA ASP A 9 60.12 44.13 -1.90
C ASP A 9 61.20 43.29 -2.61
N ASP A 10 62.38 43.88 -2.82
CA ASP A 10 63.52 43.47 -3.69
C ASP A 10 64.20 42.11 -3.32
N ASP A 11 63.55 41.30 -2.48
CA ASP A 11 63.85 39.88 -2.25
C ASP A 11 62.86 39.07 -3.10
N GLY A 12 63.33 38.51 -4.23
CA GLY A 12 62.50 37.92 -5.31
C GLY A 12 61.21 37.17 -4.90
N PRO A 13 60.20 37.13 -5.79
CA PRO A 13 58.79 36.99 -5.42
C PRO A 13 58.52 35.82 -4.46
N ALA A 14 58.27 36.15 -3.19
CA ALA A 14 57.83 35.19 -2.18
C ALA A 14 56.40 34.74 -2.50
N THR A 15 56.26 33.68 -3.29
CA THR A 15 54.94 33.12 -3.61
C THR A 15 54.48 32.22 -2.45
N ALA A 16 53.80 32.79 -1.46
CA ALA A 16 53.14 32.01 -0.43
C ALA A 16 51.84 31.40 -0.99
N ARG A 17 51.75 30.06 -1.00
CA ARG A 17 50.53 29.33 -1.40
C ARG A 17 49.80 28.87 -0.15
N TYR A 18 48.67 29.51 0.17
CA TYR A 18 47.76 29.01 1.19
C TYR A 18 46.81 27.98 0.57
N PRO A 19 46.74 26.74 1.10
CA PRO A 19 45.78 25.77 0.62
C PRO A 19 44.37 26.22 1.01
N VAL A 20 43.53 26.55 0.02
CA VAL A 20 42.10 26.72 0.24
C VAL A 20 41.48 25.32 0.32
N ARG A 21 41.01 24.92 1.50
CA ARG A 21 40.19 23.72 1.65
C ARG A 21 38.74 24.10 1.39
N VAL A 22 38.18 23.59 0.29
CA VAL A 22 36.73 23.61 0.06
C VAL A 22 36.18 22.29 0.59
N SER A 23 35.41 22.34 1.67
CA SER A 23 34.60 21.20 2.11
C SER A 23 33.19 21.38 1.55
N VAL A 24 32.75 20.43 0.74
CA VAL A 24 31.34 20.27 0.38
C VAL A 24 30.78 19.20 1.30
N ALA A 25 29.84 19.57 2.17
CA ALA A 25 29.07 18.60 2.94
C ALA A 25 27.88 18.14 2.10
N ASN A 26 27.52 16.85 2.15
CA ASN A 26 26.24 16.43 1.62
C ASN A 26 25.13 17.09 2.44
N VAL A 27 24.09 17.59 1.77
CA VAL A 27 22.92 18.14 2.45
C VAL A 27 22.05 16.99 2.90
N ASP A 28 21.39 17.16 4.04
CA ASP A 28 20.45 16.16 4.56
C ASP A 28 19.17 16.11 3.70
N GLU A 29 18.82 14.93 3.21
CA GLU A 29 17.69 14.65 2.34
C GLU A 29 16.63 13.77 3.03
N PRO A 30 15.33 14.05 2.83
CA PRO A 30 14.28 13.26 3.45
C PRO A 30 14.09 11.90 2.76
N GLY A 31 13.92 10.85 3.56
CA GLY A 31 13.49 9.55 3.06
C GLY A 31 12.03 9.53 2.59
N THR A 32 11.74 8.56 1.74
CA THR A 32 10.41 8.32 1.13
C THR A 32 9.95 6.91 1.46
N ALA A 33 8.78 6.80 2.09
CA ALA A 33 8.12 5.52 2.33
C ALA A 33 7.05 5.25 1.26
N THR A 34 6.88 4.00 0.84
CA THR A 34 5.84 3.60 -0.13
C THR A 34 5.14 2.32 0.30
N ILE A 35 3.89 2.13 -0.14
CA ILE A 35 3.12 0.90 0.06
C ILE A 35 2.79 0.28 -1.30
N ALA A 36 2.91 -1.05 -1.42
CA ALA A 36 2.49 -1.79 -2.60
C ALA A 36 1.68 -3.05 -2.24
N PRO A 37 0.52 -3.31 -2.90
CA PRO A 37 -0.22 -2.41 -3.79
C PRO A 37 -1.03 -1.35 -3.02
N ALA A 38 -0.81 -0.05 -3.30
CA ALA A 38 -1.57 1.03 -2.67
C ALA A 38 -2.93 1.32 -3.33
N SER A 39 -3.13 0.98 -4.60
CA SER A 39 -4.35 1.31 -5.36
C SER A 39 -5.48 0.27 -5.25
N THR A 40 -5.15 -0.96 -4.83
CA THR A 40 -6.10 -2.07 -4.70
C THR A 40 -5.83 -2.90 -3.44
N PRO A 41 -5.78 -2.29 -2.25
CA PRO A 41 -5.62 -3.05 -1.02
C PRO A 41 -6.87 -3.88 -0.74
N LEU A 42 -6.67 -5.14 -0.34
CA LEU A 42 -7.74 -6.11 -0.11
C LEU A 42 -7.51 -6.79 1.24
N SER A 43 -8.59 -6.97 2.01
CA SER A 43 -8.57 -7.78 3.22
C SER A 43 -8.01 -9.18 2.94
N GLY A 44 -7.11 -9.66 3.79
CA GLY A 44 -6.43 -10.94 3.64
C GLY A 44 -5.26 -10.97 2.64
N THR A 45 -4.99 -9.88 1.92
CA THR A 45 -3.84 -9.77 1.01
C THR A 45 -2.75 -8.88 1.60
N ALA A 46 -1.51 -9.38 1.64
CA ALA A 46 -0.39 -8.64 2.21
C ALA A 46 -0.04 -7.39 1.39
N LEU A 47 0.18 -6.28 2.09
CA LEU A 47 0.77 -5.05 1.58
C LEU A 47 2.22 -4.96 2.05
N ALA A 48 3.13 -4.53 1.19
CA ALA A 48 4.54 -4.30 1.52
C ALA A 48 4.81 -2.81 1.66
N ALA A 49 5.52 -2.42 2.71
CA ALA A 49 6.07 -1.08 2.90
C ALA A 49 7.57 -1.08 2.59
N THR A 50 8.05 -0.05 1.89
CA THR A 50 9.48 0.14 1.61
C THR A 50 9.91 1.55 1.98
N LEU A 51 11.19 1.71 2.33
CA LEU A 51 11.83 2.99 2.61
C LEU A 51 13.01 3.16 1.65
N ALA A 52 13.11 4.33 1.03
CA ALA A 52 14.29 4.77 0.28
C ALA A 52 14.74 6.12 0.81
N ASP A 53 16.04 6.36 0.85
CA ASP A 53 16.62 7.61 1.32
C ASP A 53 17.88 7.93 0.51
N PRO A 54 18.03 9.14 -0.07
CA PRO A 54 19.24 9.54 -0.79
C PRO A 54 20.52 9.48 0.05
N ASP A 55 20.43 9.70 1.37
CA ASP A 55 21.56 9.63 2.30
C ASP A 55 21.90 8.20 2.71
N SER A 56 21.09 7.20 2.35
CA SER A 56 21.37 5.78 2.60
C SER A 56 20.89 4.91 1.42
N PRO A 57 21.52 5.05 0.24
CA PRO A 57 21.04 4.43 -1.00
C PRO A 57 21.18 2.90 -1.01
N ALA A 58 22.00 2.34 -0.12
CA ALA A 58 22.11 0.89 0.07
C ALA A 58 20.99 0.31 0.96
N GLY A 59 20.15 1.16 1.56
CA GLY A 59 19.07 0.74 2.46
C GLY A 59 19.56 0.31 3.85
N ASP A 60 20.76 0.73 4.25
CA ASP A 60 21.44 0.43 5.51
C ASP A 60 20.95 1.30 6.68
N PHE A 61 19.62 1.34 6.86
CA PHE A 61 18.96 2.12 7.90
C PHE A 61 19.18 1.52 9.30
N ALA A 62 19.80 2.29 10.19
CA ALA A 62 19.95 1.86 11.58
C ALA A 62 18.64 2.05 12.36
N GLY A 63 18.22 1.00 13.09
CA GLY A 63 17.06 1.06 13.98
C GLY A 63 15.71 1.24 13.28
N LEU A 64 15.60 0.88 11.99
CA LEU A 64 14.37 0.99 11.21
C LEU A 64 13.19 0.30 11.90
N ARG A 65 12.13 1.06 12.14
CA ARG A 65 10.85 0.59 12.69
C ARG A 65 9.70 1.06 11.83
N TRP A 66 8.70 0.21 11.70
CA TRP A 66 7.45 0.53 11.03
C TRP A 66 6.31 0.67 12.03
N GLN A 67 5.35 1.53 11.68
CA GLN A 67 4.03 1.54 12.29
C GLN A 67 2.99 1.78 11.20
N TRP A 68 2.04 0.87 11.06
CA TRP A 68 0.88 1.05 10.18
C TRP A 68 -0.24 1.76 10.93
N SER A 69 -0.93 2.66 10.23
CA SER A 69 -2.11 3.36 10.74
C SER A 69 -3.27 3.24 9.76
N SER A 70 -4.50 3.33 10.28
CA SER A 70 -5.73 3.38 9.48
C SER A 70 -6.50 4.67 9.74
N GLN A 71 -7.27 5.11 8.76
CA GLN A 71 -8.13 6.28 8.87
C GLN A 71 -9.49 5.98 8.24
N ALA A 72 -10.57 6.31 8.96
CA ALA A 72 -11.92 6.39 8.38
C ALA A 72 -12.06 7.68 7.56
N ALA A 73 -12.94 7.72 6.55
CA ALA A 73 -13.10 8.90 5.69
C ALA A 73 -13.25 10.20 6.49
N GLY A 74 -12.27 11.12 6.37
CA GLY A 74 -12.23 12.39 7.09
C GLY A 74 -11.92 12.31 8.59
N GLY A 75 -11.69 11.12 9.16
CA GLY A 75 -11.31 10.91 10.56
C GLY A 75 -9.82 11.12 10.83
N PRO A 76 -9.33 10.95 12.07
CA PRO A 76 -7.91 10.96 12.35
C PRO A 76 -7.22 9.64 11.96
N TRP A 77 -5.91 9.69 11.75
CA TRP A 77 -5.07 8.49 11.67
C TRP A 77 -4.97 7.82 13.04
N GLN A 78 -5.21 6.51 13.08
CA GLN A 78 -5.11 5.70 14.28
C GLN A 78 -4.11 4.56 14.06
N PRO A 79 -3.15 4.35 14.97
CA PRO A 79 -2.21 3.25 14.86
C PRO A 79 -2.94 1.91 14.94
N ILE A 80 -2.55 0.98 14.06
CA ILE A 80 -3.03 -0.39 14.12
C ILE A 80 -2.11 -1.14 15.10
N ALA A 81 -2.69 -1.63 16.19
CA ALA A 81 -1.95 -2.31 17.24
C ALA A 81 -1.16 -3.52 16.68
N GLY A 82 0.13 -3.58 16.98
CA GLY A 82 1.02 -4.68 16.57
C GLY A 82 1.43 -4.69 15.08
N ALA A 83 0.92 -3.77 14.26
CA ALA A 83 1.31 -3.67 12.86
C ALA A 83 2.61 -2.87 12.72
N THR A 84 3.73 -3.53 13.05
CA THR A 84 5.07 -2.92 13.10
C THR A 84 6.09 -3.56 12.15
N SER A 85 5.64 -4.45 11.27
CA SER A 85 6.45 -5.09 10.25
C SER A 85 6.44 -4.28 8.94
N PRO A 86 7.45 -4.42 8.06
CA PRO A 86 7.42 -3.87 6.69
C PRO A 86 6.38 -4.57 5.79
N SER A 87 5.55 -5.45 6.35
CA SER A 87 4.42 -6.08 5.69
C SER A 87 3.22 -6.04 6.63
N TYR A 88 2.05 -5.78 6.07
CA TYR A 88 0.79 -5.81 6.80
C TYR A 88 -0.29 -6.44 5.93
N THR A 89 -0.99 -7.44 6.48
CA THR A 89 -2.17 -8.05 5.87
C THR A 89 -3.41 -7.45 6.51
N PRO A 90 -4.15 -6.56 5.82
CA PRO A 90 -5.37 -5.98 6.36
C PRO A 90 -6.39 -7.06 6.68
N THR A 91 -7.24 -6.80 7.68
CA THR A 91 -8.40 -7.62 8.00
C THR A 91 -9.67 -6.81 7.80
N ASP A 92 -10.84 -7.45 7.88
CA ASP A 92 -12.12 -6.76 7.77
C ASP A 92 -12.31 -5.69 8.86
N ALA A 93 -11.59 -5.78 9.98
CA ALA A 93 -11.60 -4.76 11.03
C ALA A 93 -11.09 -3.38 10.57
N VAL A 94 -10.21 -3.33 9.56
CA VAL A 94 -9.76 -2.10 8.90
C VAL A 94 -10.37 -1.93 7.50
N GLY A 95 -11.38 -2.72 7.17
CA GLY A 95 -12.14 -2.61 5.93
C GLY A 95 -12.68 -1.20 5.73
N ARG A 96 -12.68 -0.74 4.48
CA ARG A 96 -13.10 0.61 4.04
C ARG A 96 -12.27 1.77 4.59
N ARG A 97 -11.22 1.50 5.36
CA ARG A 97 -10.27 2.52 5.81
C ARG A 97 -9.13 2.66 4.82
N THR A 98 -8.52 3.83 4.77
CA THR A 98 -7.23 4.03 4.10
C THR A 98 -6.10 3.64 5.05
N LEU A 99 -4.97 3.22 4.51
CA LEU A 99 -3.80 2.81 5.27
C LEU A 99 -2.62 3.72 4.98
N ARG A 100 -1.72 3.85 5.96
CA ARG A 100 -0.44 4.56 5.86
C ARG A 100 0.61 3.82 6.66
N ALA A 101 1.84 3.79 6.15
CA ALA A 101 3.00 3.23 6.83
C ALA A 101 3.96 4.36 7.19
N THR A 102 4.39 4.42 8.43
CA THR A 102 5.39 5.37 8.91
C THR A 102 6.66 4.60 9.27
N ALA A 103 7.78 4.97 8.66
CA ALA A 103 9.12 4.52 9.03
C ALA A 103 9.73 5.49 10.05
N SER A 104 10.43 4.95 11.05
CA SER A 104 11.32 5.71 11.93
C SER A 104 12.71 5.07 11.88
N TYR A 105 13.75 5.87 11.63
CA TYR A 105 15.08 5.34 11.30
C TYR A 105 16.20 6.36 11.59
N ALA A 106 17.44 5.93 11.36
CA ALA A 106 18.62 6.77 11.27
C ALA A 106 19.29 6.52 9.91
N ASP A 107 19.81 7.59 9.31
CA ASP A 107 20.57 7.59 8.05
C ASP A 107 22.02 8.05 8.29
N ALA A 108 22.77 8.27 7.20
CA ALA A 108 24.16 8.74 7.25
C ALA A 108 24.30 10.17 7.83
N GLN A 109 23.24 10.97 7.85
CA GLN A 109 23.22 12.35 8.34
C GLN A 109 22.79 12.44 9.81
N GLY A 110 22.11 11.42 10.32
CA GLY A 110 21.86 11.29 11.75
C GLY A 110 20.61 10.49 12.13
N PRO A 111 20.30 10.47 13.44
CA PRO A 111 19.15 9.75 13.97
C PRO A 111 17.84 10.53 13.83
N ALA A 112 16.75 9.90 14.31
CA ALA A 112 15.43 10.52 14.50
C ALA A 112 14.74 10.98 13.20
N LYS A 113 14.96 10.23 12.12
CA LYS A 113 14.32 10.44 10.82
C LYS A 113 12.96 9.74 10.79
N THR A 114 12.04 10.31 10.01
CA THR A 114 10.74 9.71 9.76
C THR A 114 10.32 9.90 8.31
N ALA A 115 9.72 8.88 7.73
CA ALA A 115 9.09 8.96 6.42
C ALA A 115 7.69 8.35 6.48
N GLU A 116 6.70 9.04 5.93
CA GLU A 116 5.34 8.55 5.81
C GLU A 116 5.03 8.21 4.36
N SER A 117 4.30 7.11 4.15
CA SER A 117 3.78 6.80 2.83
C SER A 117 2.61 7.70 2.47
N ASP A 118 2.35 7.84 1.17
CA ASP A 118 1.02 8.27 0.73
C ASP A 118 -0.07 7.31 1.23
N PRO A 119 -1.30 7.78 1.47
CA PRO A 119 -2.41 6.93 1.84
C PRO A 119 -2.77 5.95 0.71
N THR A 120 -3.10 4.71 1.07
CA THR A 120 -3.70 3.76 0.11
C THR A 120 -5.11 4.19 -0.29
N ARG A 121 -5.65 3.59 -1.35
CA ARG A 121 -7.10 3.51 -1.53
C ARG A 121 -7.74 2.75 -0.35
N PRO A 122 -9.05 2.92 -0.09
CA PRO A 122 -9.73 2.17 0.96
C PRO A 122 -9.56 0.65 0.79
N VAL A 123 -9.33 -0.07 1.88
CA VAL A 123 -9.24 -1.53 1.89
C VAL A 123 -10.58 -2.13 1.48
N ALA A 124 -10.59 -2.87 0.37
CA ALA A 124 -11.76 -3.63 -0.04
C ALA A 124 -11.95 -4.86 0.88
N VAL A 125 -13.21 -5.23 1.10
CA VAL A 125 -13.62 -6.43 1.84
C VAL A 125 -14.45 -7.33 0.94
N ALA A 126 -14.79 -8.52 1.43
CA ALA A 126 -15.72 -9.39 0.71
C ALA A 126 -17.06 -8.67 0.44
N PRO A 127 -17.65 -8.83 -0.75
CA PRO A 127 -19.01 -8.35 -1.01
C PRO A 127 -20.02 -9.01 -0.07
N ALA A 128 -21.16 -8.35 0.13
CA ALA A 128 -22.30 -8.99 0.77
C ALA A 128 -22.84 -10.14 -0.11
N ALA A 129 -23.72 -10.96 0.48
CA ALA A 129 -24.39 -12.01 -0.29
C ALA A 129 -25.34 -11.39 -1.33
N PRO A 130 -25.40 -11.94 -2.56
CA PRO A 130 -26.49 -11.65 -3.49
C PRO A 130 -27.81 -12.25 -2.98
N THR A 131 -28.95 -11.74 -3.46
CA THR A 131 -30.25 -12.40 -3.23
C THR A 131 -30.49 -13.38 -4.35
N LEU A 132 -30.84 -14.64 -4.03
CA LEU A 132 -31.09 -15.71 -5.01
C LEU A 132 -32.47 -16.32 -4.78
N THR A 133 -33.24 -16.46 -5.85
CA THR A 133 -34.44 -17.29 -5.93
C THR A 133 -34.23 -18.39 -6.96
N ALA A 134 -34.66 -19.60 -6.65
CA ALA A 134 -34.62 -20.75 -7.55
C ALA A 134 -36.04 -21.33 -7.71
N SER A 135 -36.54 -21.42 -8.94
CA SER A 135 -37.81 -22.06 -9.27
C SER A 135 -37.59 -23.30 -10.12
N ALA A 136 -38.32 -24.38 -9.80
CA ALA A 136 -38.35 -25.58 -10.61
C ALA A 136 -39.49 -25.48 -11.62
N GLU A 137 -39.19 -25.75 -12.89
CA GLU A 137 -40.16 -25.74 -13.97
C GLU A 137 -40.70 -27.15 -14.25
N THR A 138 -41.85 -27.22 -14.92
CA THR A 138 -42.52 -28.50 -15.21
C THR A 138 -41.75 -29.41 -16.17
N ASP A 139 -40.80 -28.87 -16.92
CA ASP A 139 -39.92 -29.61 -17.85
C ASP A 139 -38.64 -30.15 -17.18
N GLY A 140 -38.50 -29.94 -15.87
CA GLY A 140 -37.33 -30.39 -15.09
C GLY A 140 -36.16 -29.41 -15.09
N THR A 141 -36.30 -28.23 -15.69
CA THR A 141 -35.29 -27.16 -15.59
C THR A 141 -35.41 -26.39 -14.27
N ILE A 142 -34.31 -25.74 -13.87
CA ILE A 142 -34.29 -24.81 -12.73
C ILE A 142 -33.97 -23.41 -13.24
N VAL A 143 -34.82 -22.44 -12.92
CA VAL A 143 -34.55 -21.02 -13.17
C VAL A 143 -33.98 -20.40 -11.90
N LEU A 144 -32.78 -19.85 -12.03
CA LEU A 144 -32.12 -19.03 -11.03
C LEU A 144 -32.32 -17.57 -11.37
N ASP A 145 -32.92 -16.81 -10.46
CA ASP A 145 -32.99 -15.35 -10.52
C ASP A 145 -32.20 -14.78 -9.35
N TRP A 146 -31.28 -13.87 -9.62
CA TRP A 146 -30.52 -13.22 -8.56
C TRP A 146 -30.38 -11.71 -8.75
N THR A 147 -30.27 -11.01 -7.64
CA THR A 147 -29.94 -9.58 -7.60
C THR A 147 -28.53 -9.37 -7.07
N ALA A 148 -27.95 -8.23 -7.41
CA ALA A 148 -26.63 -7.87 -6.94
C ALA A 148 -26.59 -7.74 -5.41
N PRO A 149 -25.44 -8.02 -4.78
CA PRO A 149 -25.24 -7.71 -3.38
C PRO A 149 -25.61 -6.26 -3.07
N PRO A 150 -26.24 -5.98 -1.92
CA PRO A 150 -26.52 -4.61 -1.50
C PRO A 150 -25.24 -3.80 -1.22
N ASP A 151 -24.10 -4.49 -1.05
CA ASP A 151 -22.79 -3.91 -0.83
C ASP A 151 -21.73 -4.75 -1.56
N ASP A 152 -20.91 -4.09 -2.38
CA ASP A 152 -19.87 -4.72 -3.20
C ASP A 152 -18.53 -4.88 -2.47
N GLY A 153 -18.45 -4.51 -1.19
CA GLY A 153 -17.20 -4.61 -0.44
C GLY A 153 -16.19 -3.51 -0.78
N GLY A 154 -16.56 -2.54 -1.62
CA GLY A 154 -15.68 -1.46 -2.08
C GLY A 154 -14.89 -1.79 -3.36
N SER A 155 -15.21 -2.90 -4.03
CA SER A 155 -14.66 -3.25 -5.35
C SER A 155 -15.77 -3.77 -6.27
N PRO A 156 -15.75 -3.43 -7.56
CA PRO A 156 -16.79 -3.89 -8.49
C PRO A 156 -16.89 -5.43 -8.52
N ILE A 157 -18.12 -5.94 -8.46
CA ILE A 157 -18.40 -7.36 -8.69
C ILE A 157 -18.05 -7.73 -10.13
N THR A 158 -17.24 -8.76 -10.31
CA THR A 158 -16.73 -9.19 -11.63
C THR A 158 -17.37 -10.48 -12.17
N ARG A 159 -17.87 -11.35 -11.29
CA ARG A 159 -18.53 -12.61 -11.67
C ARG A 159 -19.52 -13.09 -10.61
N TYR A 160 -20.45 -13.94 -11.03
CA TYR A 160 -21.25 -14.80 -10.16
C TYR A 160 -20.97 -16.26 -10.50
N GLU A 161 -21.05 -17.13 -9.50
CA GLU A 161 -20.85 -18.57 -9.65
C GLU A 161 -21.96 -19.31 -8.91
N TYR A 162 -22.31 -20.52 -9.35
CA TYR A 162 -23.25 -21.40 -8.64
C TYR A 162 -22.68 -22.81 -8.45
N ASP A 163 -23.03 -23.49 -7.37
CA ASP A 163 -22.85 -24.94 -7.17
C ASP A 163 -24.26 -25.53 -6.98
N GLN A 164 -24.54 -26.67 -7.58
CA GLN A 164 -25.83 -27.36 -7.49
C GLN A 164 -25.64 -28.82 -7.08
N ARG A 165 -26.55 -29.34 -6.25
CA ARG A 165 -26.54 -30.74 -5.82
C ARG A 165 -27.93 -31.30 -5.65
N THR A 166 -28.07 -32.57 -6.02
CA THR A 166 -29.30 -33.34 -5.84
C THR A 166 -29.42 -33.97 -4.46
N THR A 167 -28.29 -34.31 -3.81
CA THR A 167 -28.24 -34.82 -2.43
C THR A 167 -26.90 -34.47 -1.76
N GLY A 168 -26.90 -34.30 -0.43
CA GLY A 168 -25.70 -34.06 0.38
C GLY A 168 -25.18 -32.61 0.38
N ALA A 169 -23.99 -32.41 0.96
CA ALA A 169 -23.38 -31.08 1.10
C ALA A 169 -22.72 -30.59 -0.20
N PHE A 170 -22.74 -29.28 -0.44
CA PHE A 170 -21.94 -28.60 -1.47
C PHE A 170 -20.44 -28.90 -1.24
N ARG A 171 -19.69 -29.28 -2.29
CA ARG A 171 -18.25 -29.59 -2.21
C ARG A 171 -17.43 -28.82 -3.24
N GLY A 172 -17.92 -27.65 -3.67
CA GLY A 172 -17.07 -26.58 -4.17
C GLY A 172 -16.68 -26.67 -5.63
N ILE A 173 -17.48 -27.34 -6.47
CA ILE A 173 -17.34 -27.16 -7.92
C ILE A 173 -18.31 -26.06 -8.30
N TRP A 174 -17.76 -24.85 -8.37
CA TRP A 174 -18.48 -23.67 -8.80
C TRP A 174 -18.51 -23.61 -10.32
N THR A 175 -19.68 -23.36 -10.87
CA THR A 175 -19.89 -23.12 -12.30
C THR A 175 -20.07 -21.64 -12.52
N ASP A 176 -19.25 -21.08 -13.41
CA ASP A 176 -19.30 -19.67 -13.76
C ASP A 176 -20.61 -19.30 -14.48
N LEU A 177 -21.28 -18.27 -13.99
CA LEU A 177 -22.44 -17.64 -14.64
C LEU A 177 -22.03 -16.41 -15.46
N GLY A 178 -20.77 -15.97 -15.29
CA GLY A 178 -20.23 -14.74 -15.84
C GLY A 178 -20.94 -13.48 -15.34
N GLY A 179 -20.34 -12.34 -15.70
CA GLY A 179 -20.94 -11.01 -15.57
C GLY A 179 -20.80 -10.31 -14.22
N GLY A 180 -20.82 -8.97 -14.28
CA GLY A 180 -20.62 -8.08 -13.13
C GLY A 180 -21.89 -7.82 -12.30
N GLY A 181 -21.84 -6.78 -11.46
CA GLY A 181 -22.80 -6.46 -10.38
C GLY A 181 -24.24 -6.10 -10.76
N ALA A 182 -24.85 -6.74 -11.76
CA ALA A 182 -26.26 -6.55 -12.12
C ALA A 182 -27.10 -7.79 -11.77
N ALA A 183 -28.41 -7.58 -11.64
CA ALA A 183 -29.39 -8.66 -11.52
C ALA A 183 -29.47 -9.49 -12.82
N ARG A 184 -29.73 -10.79 -12.69
CA ARG A 184 -29.63 -11.75 -13.79
C ARG A 184 -30.52 -12.96 -13.56
N THR A 185 -30.77 -13.67 -14.66
CA THR A 185 -31.51 -14.93 -14.72
C THR A 185 -30.68 -15.98 -15.44
N LYS A 186 -30.71 -17.23 -14.96
CA LYS A 186 -30.07 -18.39 -15.59
C LYS A 186 -30.97 -19.62 -15.50
N THR A 187 -31.23 -20.25 -16.64
CA THR A 187 -31.84 -21.59 -16.69
C THR A 187 -30.76 -22.66 -16.69
N LEU A 188 -30.94 -23.68 -15.85
CA LEU A 188 -30.10 -24.87 -15.69
C LEU A 188 -30.77 -26.12 -16.27
#